data_AF-A0A8V5GN96-F1
#
_entry.id   AF-A0A8V5GN96-F1
#
_cell.length_a   1.000
_cell.length_b   1.000
_cell.length_c   1.000
_cell.angle_alpha   90.00
_cell.angle_beta   90.00
_cell.angle_gamma   90.00
#
_symmetry.space_group_name_H-M   'P 1'
#
loop_
_entity.id
_entity.type
_entity.pdbx_description
1 polymer ?
#
loop_
_entity_poly.entity_id
_entity_poly.type
_entity_poly.pdbx_seq_one_letter_code
_entity_poly.pdbx_strand_id
1 'polypeptide(L)'
;MTVAPPPFKPSPLPLVEEGGGVASVLRLRPLWGPHCRKLEGPRVPRDERRRAQHNEVERRRRDKINNWIVQLSKIIPDCGTDNSKSGASKGGILSKACDYVRELRQSNQRLQETLKEAERLHMDNDLLRHQMEELKSENAVLRAQLQQRGLDGTPEGNPQ
;
A
#
# COMPACT_ATOMS: atom_id res chain seq x y z
N MET A 1 6.76 18.59 -12.75
CA MET A 1 7.57 18.53 -13.99
C MET A 1 8.04 17.11 -14.17
N THR A 2 7.39 16.35 -15.04
CA THR A 2 7.63 14.91 -15.23
C THR A 2 8.48 14.74 -16.47
N VAL A 3 9.75 14.37 -16.30
CA VAL A 3 10.69 14.16 -17.42
C VAL A 3 10.45 12.77 -17.99
N ALA A 4 10.05 12.71 -19.26
CA ALA A 4 9.88 11.47 -20.00
C ALA A 4 11.25 10.84 -20.35
N PRO A 5 11.40 9.50 -20.29
CA PRO A 5 12.64 8.84 -20.70
C PRO A 5 12.81 8.83 -22.24
N PRO A 6 14.05 8.86 -22.76
CA PRO A 6 14.33 8.91 -24.20
C PRO A 6 14.09 7.56 -24.91
N PRO A 7 13.84 7.57 -26.24
CA PRO A 7 13.53 6.35 -27.00
C PRO A 7 14.78 5.48 -27.26
N PHE A 8 14.61 4.17 -27.18
CA PHE A 8 15.61 3.16 -27.54
C PHE A 8 15.84 3.13 -29.05
N LYS A 9 17.10 3.27 -29.50
CA LYS A 9 17.51 3.01 -30.89
C LYS A 9 17.95 1.54 -31.02
N PRO A 10 17.39 0.76 -31.96
CA PRO A 10 17.88 -0.58 -32.23
C PRO A 10 19.15 -0.55 -33.09
N SER A 11 20.12 -1.40 -32.75
CA SER A 11 21.37 -1.57 -33.48
C SER A 11 21.15 -2.31 -34.82
N PRO A 12 21.93 -2.04 -35.88
CA PRO A 12 21.73 -2.67 -37.18
C PRO A 12 22.24 -4.12 -37.18
N LEU A 13 21.49 -5.02 -37.80
CA LEU A 13 21.91 -6.39 -38.11
C LEU A 13 22.86 -6.38 -39.33
N PRO A 14 23.91 -7.23 -39.36
CA PRO A 14 24.80 -7.26 -40.50
C PRO A 14 24.18 -8.04 -41.67
N LEU A 15 24.24 -7.43 -42.84
CA LEU A 15 23.91 -7.99 -44.14
C LEU A 15 25.00 -9.01 -44.53
N VAL A 16 24.61 -10.22 -44.93
CA VAL A 16 25.53 -11.27 -45.37
C VAL A 16 25.64 -11.15 -46.90
N GLU A 17 26.80 -10.76 -47.42
CA GLU A 17 27.13 -10.89 -48.84
C GLU A 17 28.07 -12.08 -49.06
N GLU A 18 27.70 -12.93 -50.01
CA GLU A 18 28.54 -13.97 -50.60
C GLU A 18 29.47 -13.38 -51.66
N GLY A 19 30.72 -13.86 -51.73
CA GLY A 19 31.59 -13.60 -52.87
C GLY A 19 33.05 -13.90 -52.60
N GLY A 20 33.58 -14.95 -53.24
CA GLY A 20 34.98 -15.36 -53.16
C GLY A 20 35.95 -14.46 -53.93
N GLY A 21 37.25 -14.64 -53.66
CA GLY A 21 38.32 -14.04 -54.45
C GLY A 21 39.52 -13.60 -53.62
N VAL A 22 40.66 -14.18 -53.95
CA VAL A 22 41.99 -14.05 -53.34
C VAL A 22 42.53 -12.61 -53.24
N ALA A 23 43.02 -12.20 -52.07
CA ALA A 23 44.10 -11.22 -51.91
C ALA A 23 44.59 -11.17 -50.46
N SER A 24 45.91 -11.25 -50.29
CA SER A 24 46.65 -11.09 -49.05
C SER A 24 46.33 -9.78 -48.34
N VAL A 25 45.89 -9.85 -47.09
CA VAL A 25 45.84 -8.73 -46.15
C VAL A 25 46.26 -9.26 -44.78
N LEU A 26 47.31 -8.67 -44.20
CA LEU A 26 47.68 -8.82 -42.79
C LEU A 26 46.46 -8.47 -41.92
N ARG A 27 45.72 -9.49 -41.50
CA ARG A 27 44.63 -9.36 -40.53
C ARG A 27 45.20 -9.58 -39.14
N LEU A 28 45.33 -8.49 -38.38
CA LEU A 28 45.30 -8.53 -36.92
C LEU A 28 44.00 -9.24 -36.50
N ARG A 29 44.13 -10.52 -36.13
CA ARG A 29 43.04 -11.36 -35.65
C ARG A 29 42.68 -10.92 -34.23
N PRO A 30 41.41 -10.61 -33.91
CA PRO A 30 40.99 -10.52 -32.52
C PRO A 30 41.26 -11.87 -31.87
N LEU A 31 42.08 -11.87 -30.83
CA LEU A 31 42.37 -13.03 -30.00
C LEU A 31 41.12 -13.36 -29.15
N TRP A 32 40.04 -13.80 -29.78
CA TRP A 32 38.97 -14.54 -29.11
C TRP A 32 39.30 -16.01 -29.30
N GLY A 33 40.08 -16.54 -28.36
CA GLY A 33 40.49 -17.93 -28.36
C GLY A 33 39.29 -18.87 -28.21
N PRO A 34 39.19 -19.94 -29.01
CA PRO A 34 38.40 -21.10 -28.66
C PRO A 34 39.25 -21.96 -27.73
N HIS A 35 39.42 -21.55 -26.47
CA HIS A 35 40.12 -22.37 -25.48
C HIS A 35 39.29 -22.48 -24.20
N CYS A 36 38.15 -23.17 -24.32
CA CYS A 36 37.59 -23.87 -23.17
C CYS A 36 37.48 -25.37 -23.48
N ARG A 37 38.62 -25.98 -23.81
CA ARG A 37 38.84 -27.42 -23.68
C ARG A 37 40.15 -27.62 -22.92
N LYS A 38 40.07 -27.57 -21.59
CA LYS A 38 41.11 -28.12 -20.71
C LYS A 38 40.44 -28.91 -19.59
N LEU A 39 40.50 -30.22 -19.79
CA LEU A 39 40.81 -31.22 -18.77
C LEU A 39 39.82 -31.33 -17.62
N GLU A 40 38.92 -32.27 -17.80
CA GLU A 40 38.19 -32.97 -16.75
C GLU A 40 39.21 -33.64 -15.81
N GLY A 41 39.24 -33.17 -14.56
CA GLY A 41 40.13 -33.57 -13.47
C GLY A 41 39.80 -32.75 -12.22
N PRO A 42 39.93 -33.28 -10.98
CA PRO A 42 39.01 -32.98 -9.86
C PRO A 42 39.19 -31.56 -9.28
N ARG A 43 38.50 -30.57 -9.88
CA ARG A 43 38.36 -29.20 -9.35
C ARG A 43 37.30 -29.06 -8.26
N VAL A 44 36.77 -30.19 -7.80
CA VAL A 44 35.70 -30.28 -6.80
C VAL A 44 35.88 -29.41 -5.56
N PRO A 45 37.06 -29.24 -4.91
CA PRO A 45 37.13 -28.56 -3.61
C PRO A 45 36.92 -27.04 -3.67
N ARG A 46 37.38 -26.39 -4.74
CA ARG A 46 37.21 -24.94 -4.93
C ARG A 46 35.76 -24.60 -5.29
N ASP A 47 35.15 -25.45 -6.10
CA ASP A 47 33.75 -25.31 -6.47
C ASP A 47 32.83 -25.69 -5.31
N GLU A 48 33.23 -26.61 -4.42
CA GLU A 48 32.55 -26.91 -3.14
C GLU A 48 32.45 -25.66 -2.27
N ARG A 49 33.56 -24.93 -2.08
CA ARG A 49 33.59 -23.72 -1.24
C ARG A 49 32.74 -22.59 -1.81
N ARG A 50 32.74 -22.42 -3.14
CA ARG A 50 31.86 -21.45 -3.82
C ARG A 50 30.39 -21.84 -3.70
N ARG A 51 30.06 -23.12 -3.90
CA ARG A 51 28.71 -23.67 -3.70
C ARG A 51 28.25 -23.49 -2.24
N ALA A 52 29.11 -23.77 -1.27
CA ALA A 52 28.81 -23.60 0.15
C ALA A 52 28.52 -22.15 0.53
N GLN A 53 29.35 -21.20 0.05
CA GLN A 53 29.13 -19.77 0.30
C GLN A 53 27.82 -19.28 -0.35
N HIS A 54 27.53 -19.72 -1.58
CA HIS A 54 26.27 -19.40 -2.24
C HIS A 54 25.06 -19.96 -1.48
N ASN A 55 25.12 -21.23 -1.05
CA ASN A 55 24.06 -21.86 -0.26
C ASN A 55 23.85 -21.17 1.09
N GLU A 56 24.93 -20.72 1.73
CA GLU A 56 24.89 -19.95 2.97
C GLU A 56 24.14 -18.62 2.77
N VAL A 57 24.48 -17.87 1.72
CA VAL A 57 23.86 -16.59 1.39
C VAL A 57 22.36 -16.77 1.10
N GLU A 58 22.00 -17.74 0.28
CA GLU A 58 20.59 -17.95 -0.09
C GLU A 58 19.75 -18.40 1.11
N ARG A 59 20.30 -19.23 2.00
CA ARG A 59 19.60 -19.63 3.23
C ARG A 59 19.34 -18.41 4.13
N ARG A 60 20.31 -17.51 4.34
CA ARG A 60 20.07 -16.26 5.09
C ARG A 60 19.00 -15.39 4.45
N ARG A 61 18.94 -15.33 3.12
CA ARG A 61 17.88 -14.61 2.40
C ARG A 61 16.51 -15.23 2.66
N ARG A 62 16.40 -16.56 2.60
CA ARG A 62 15.16 -17.29 2.92
C ARG A 62 14.72 -17.06 4.36
N ASP A 63 15.65 -17.06 5.31
CA ASP A 63 15.34 -16.83 6.72
C ASP A 63 14.79 -15.42 6.95
N LYS A 64 15.36 -14.40 6.30
CA LYS A 64 14.80 -13.03 6.33
C LYS A 64 13.38 -12.97 5.80
N ILE A 65 13.12 -13.60 4.65
CA ILE A 65 11.76 -13.66 4.07
C ILE A 65 10.79 -14.36 5.04
N ASN A 66 11.19 -15.48 5.64
CA ASN A 66 10.38 -16.21 6.60
C ASN A 66 10.07 -15.36 7.83
N ASN A 67 11.06 -14.62 8.34
CA ASN A 67 10.86 -13.72 9.47
C ASN A 67 9.87 -12.61 9.14
N TRP A 68 9.95 -12.00 7.95
CA TRP A 68 8.97 -11.00 7.52
C TRP A 68 7.57 -11.57 7.35
N ILE A 69 7.42 -12.80 6.84
CA ILE A 69 6.11 -13.48 6.75
C ILE A 69 5.53 -13.70 8.15
N VAL A 70 6.34 -14.13 9.11
CA VAL A 70 5.92 -14.35 10.51
C VAL A 70 5.60 -13.03 11.22
N GLN A 71 6.32 -11.94 10.93
CA GLN A 71 5.98 -10.63 11.47
C GLN A 71 4.66 -10.12 10.90
N LEU A 72 4.46 -10.31 9.59
CA LEU A 72 3.24 -9.93 8.89
C LEU A 72 2.01 -10.64 9.48
N SER A 73 2.12 -11.94 9.77
CA SER A 73 1.01 -12.71 10.38
C SER A 73 0.61 -12.26 11.78
N LYS A 74 1.45 -11.50 12.50
CA LYS A 74 1.12 -10.96 13.83
C LYS A 74 0.33 -9.66 13.77
N ILE A 75 0.43 -8.92 12.67
CA ILE A 75 -0.24 -7.63 12.48
C ILE A 75 -1.61 -7.81 11.83
N ILE A 76 -1.77 -8.85 11.02
CA ILE A 76 -3.02 -9.13 10.32
C ILE A 76 -4.01 -9.82 11.27
N PRO A 77 -5.24 -9.30 11.41
CA PRO A 77 -6.31 -9.95 12.15
C PRO A 77 -6.56 -11.39 11.66
N ASP A 78 -6.92 -12.29 12.56
CA ASP A 78 -7.32 -13.68 12.23
C ASP A 78 -6.24 -14.53 11.54
N CYS A 79 -4.99 -14.07 11.54
CA CYS A 79 -3.87 -14.79 10.94
C CYS A 79 -3.06 -15.62 11.94
N GLY A 80 -3.17 -15.33 13.25
CA GLY A 80 -2.47 -16.04 14.33
C GLY A 80 -3.34 -17.00 15.16
N THR A 81 -4.67 -16.90 15.05
CA THR A 81 -5.63 -17.65 15.89
C THR A 81 -6.09 -18.95 15.26
N ASP A 82 -5.89 -19.14 13.96
CA ASP A 82 -6.32 -20.34 13.25
C ASP A 82 -5.12 -21.22 12.87
N ASN A 83 -4.78 -22.15 13.78
CA ASN A 83 -3.88 -23.28 13.50
C ASN A 83 -4.50 -24.27 12.49
N SER A 84 -5.71 -24.03 11.98
CA SER A 84 -6.23 -24.78 10.84
C SER A 84 -5.34 -24.54 9.62
N LYS A 85 -5.06 -25.63 8.91
CA LYS A 85 -3.94 -25.85 7.98
C LYS A 85 -3.77 -24.83 6.85
N SER A 86 -4.69 -23.88 6.69
CA SER A 86 -4.67 -22.82 5.68
C SER A 86 -4.21 -21.45 6.20
N GLY A 87 -4.53 -21.11 7.46
CA GLY A 87 -4.26 -19.78 8.06
C GLY A 87 -2.78 -19.53 8.43
N ALA A 88 -2.07 -20.59 8.82
CA ALA A 88 -0.64 -20.55 9.13
C ALA A 88 0.28 -20.72 7.90
N SER A 89 -0.29 -20.93 6.71
CA SER A 89 0.50 -21.13 5.49
C SER A 89 1.08 -19.81 4.99
N LYS A 90 2.31 -19.82 4.46
CA LYS A 90 2.94 -18.60 3.90
C LYS A 90 2.08 -17.94 2.83
N GLY A 91 1.36 -18.73 2.01
CA GLY A 91 0.42 -18.21 1.01
C GLY A 91 -0.84 -17.61 1.63
N GLY A 92 -1.41 -18.27 2.65
CA GLY A 92 -2.58 -17.77 3.38
C GLY A 92 -2.31 -16.43 4.08
N ILE A 93 -1.15 -16.32 4.74
CA ILE A 93 -0.71 -15.05 5.37
C ILE A 93 -0.64 -13.93 4.34
N LEU A 94 -0.03 -14.18 3.17
CA LEU A 94 0.09 -13.18 2.11
C LEU A 94 -1.26 -12.81 1.50
N SER A 95 -2.17 -13.77 1.33
CA SER A 95 -3.53 -13.48 0.85
C SER A 95 -4.28 -12.58 1.82
N LYS A 96 -4.34 -12.98 3.10
CA LYS A 96 -4.98 -12.19 4.16
C LYS A 96 -4.36 -10.80 4.30
N ALA A 97 -3.04 -10.68 4.13
CA ALA A 97 -2.35 -9.40 4.13
C ALA A 97 -2.88 -8.47 3.04
N CYS A 98 -3.03 -8.99 1.82
CA CYS A 98 -3.53 -8.22 0.68
C CYS A 98 -4.96 -7.75 0.94
N ASP A 99 -5.82 -8.63 1.45
CA ASP A 99 -7.22 -8.31 1.73
C ASP A 99 -7.34 -7.29 2.86
N TYR A 100 -6.59 -7.48 3.96
CA TYR A 100 -6.57 -6.54 5.08
C TYR A 100 -6.10 -5.14 4.67
N VAL A 101 -5.10 -5.01 3.78
CA VAL A 101 -4.66 -3.71 3.26
C VAL A 101 -5.76 -3.03 2.44
N ARG A 102 -6.53 -3.79 1.64
CA ARG A 102 -7.67 -3.25 0.89
C ARG A 102 -8.78 -2.78 1.82
N GLU A 103 -9.13 -3.61 2.80
CA GLU A 103 -10.13 -3.29 3.81
C GLU A 103 -9.74 -2.06 4.63
N LEU A 104 -8.48 -1.96 5.08
CA LEU A 104 -7.97 -0.79 5.79
C LEU A 104 -8.07 0.48 4.94
N ARG A 105 -7.74 0.42 3.65
CA ARG A 105 -7.90 1.57 2.75
C ARG A 105 -9.36 1.99 2.64
N GLN A 106 -10.27 1.03 2.43
CA GLN A 106 -11.70 1.31 2.30
C GLN A 106 -12.29 1.82 3.63
N SER A 107 -11.86 1.25 4.75
CA SER A 107 -12.27 1.67 6.09
C SER A 107 -11.82 3.09 6.40
N ASN A 108 -10.55 3.42 6.11
CA ASN A 108 -10.05 4.79 6.26
C ASN A 108 -10.81 5.78 5.39
N GLN A 109 -11.17 5.41 4.15
CA GLN A 109 -12.00 6.26 3.30
C GLN A 109 -13.39 6.51 3.92
N ARG A 110 -14.08 5.45 4.37
CA ARG A 110 -15.38 5.59 5.06
C ARG A 110 -15.29 6.42 6.34
N LEU A 111 -14.23 6.25 7.11
CA LEU A 111 -13.97 7.05 8.31
C LEU A 111 -13.81 8.53 7.97
N GLN A 112 -13.09 8.86 6.88
CA GLN A 112 -12.97 10.24 6.42
C GLN A 112 -14.31 10.84 5.99
N GLU A 113 -15.16 10.07 5.33
CA GLU A 113 -16.51 10.51 4.95
C GLU A 113 -17.39 10.73 6.19
N THR A 114 -17.34 9.82 7.15
CA THR A 114 -18.08 9.91 8.42
C THR A 114 -17.63 11.10 9.25
N LEU A 115 -16.33 11.39 9.27
CA LEU A 115 -15.76 12.54 9.98
C LEU A 115 -16.28 13.85 9.38
N LYS A 116 -16.25 14.00 8.05
CA LYS A 116 -16.80 15.18 7.36
C LYS A 116 -18.30 15.36 7.65
N GLU A 117 -19.04 14.27 7.66
CA GLU A 117 -20.46 14.31 8.00
C GLU A 117 -20.68 14.75 9.46
N ALA A 118 -19.88 14.23 10.39
CA ALA A 118 -19.93 14.63 11.79
C ALA A 118 -19.58 16.11 12.00
N GLU A 119 -18.59 16.64 11.27
CA GLU A 119 -18.25 18.08 11.27
C GLU A 119 -19.43 18.93 10.77
N ARG A 120 -20.07 18.52 9.68
CA ARG A 120 -21.27 19.20 9.16
C ARG A 120 -22.40 19.21 10.18
N LEU A 121 -22.72 18.05 10.74
CA LEU A 121 -23.77 17.93 11.77
C LEU A 121 -23.45 18.74 13.02
N HIS A 122 -22.17 18.86 13.38
CA HIS A 122 -21.76 19.70 14.49
C HIS A 122 -22.05 21.18 14.22
N MET A 123 -21.70 21.68 13.02
CA MET A 123 -22.01 23.05 12.59
C MET A 123 -23.52 23.33 12.59
N ASP A 124 -24.31 22.38 12.05
CA ASP A 124 -25.78 22.50 12.05
C ASP A 124 -26.35 22.52 13.47
N ASN A 125 -25.81 21.70 14.38
CA ASN A 125 -26.22 21.68 15.77
C ASN A 125 -25.93 23.01 16.48
N ASP A 126 -24.76 23.60 16.23
CA ASP A 126 -24.38 24.89 16.80
C ASP A 126 -25.27 26.01 16.28
N LEU A 127 -25.59 26.01 14.98
CA LEU A 127 -26.54 26.97 14.41
C LEU A 127 -27.94 26.84 15.04
N LEU A 128 -28.45 25.62 15.16
CA LEU A 128 -29.75 25.37 15.80
C LEU A 128 -29.77 25.81 17.27
N ARG A 129 -28.67 25.60 17.99
CA ARG A 129 -28.53 26.07 19.39
C ARG A 129 -28.60 27.60 19.47
N HIS A 130 -27.92 28.31 18.57
CA HIS A 130 -28.01 29.77 18.49
C HIS A 130 -29.43 30.25 18.19
N GLN A 131 -30.10 29.65 17.21
CA GLN A 131 -31.49 29.99 16.89
C GLN A 131 -32.44 29.73 18.06
N MET A 132 -32.25 28.62 18.80
CA MET A 132 -33.03 28.35 20.00
C MET A 132 -32.81 29.39 21.09
N GLU A 133 -31.59 29.91 21.24
CA GLU A 133 -31.27 30.95 22.22
C GLU A 133 -31.91 32.29 21.85
N GLU A 134 -31.84 32.69 20.58
CA GLU A 134 -32.50 33.88 20.05
C GLU A 134 -34.01 33.82 20.27
N LEU A 135 -34.67 32.74 19.84
CA LEU A 135 -36.12 32.58 20.01
C LEU A 135 -36.54 32.53 21.48
N LYS A 136 -35.72 31.98 22.37
CA LYS A 136 -35.97 32.01 23.82
C LYS A 136 -35.86 33.42 24.37
N SER A 137 -34.87 34.21 23.92
CA SER A 137 -34.70 35.61 24.30
C SER A 137 -35.89 36.46 23.82
N GLU A 138 -36.27 36.32 22.55
CA GLU A 138 -37.44 37.00 21.99
C GLU A 138 -38.73 36.65 22.75
N ASN A 139 -38.96 35.37 23.03
CA ASN A 139 -40.09 34.94 23.84
C ASN A 139 -40.08 35.56 25.24
N ALA A 140 -38.92 35.64 25.89
CA ALA A 140 -38.79 36.24 27.21
C ALA A 140 -39.14 37.74 27.18
N VAL A 141 -38.66 38.46 26.16
CA VAL A 141 -38.98 39.88 25.95
C VAL A 141 -40.48 40.07 25.69
N LEU A 142 -41.07 39.28 24.80
CA LEU A 142 -42.50 39.37 24.49
C LEU A 142 -43.37 39.06 25.72
N ARG A 143 -43.02 38.03 26.50
CA ARG A 143 -43.69 37.73 27.77
C ARG A 143 -43.59 38.90 28.75
N ALA A 144 -42.41 39.51 28.89
CA ALA A 144 -42.24 40.68 29.76
C ALA A 144 -43.08 41.88 29.28
N GLN A 145 -43.20 42.10 27.97
CA GLN A 145 -44.05 43.16 27.41
C GLN A 145 -45.55 42.91 27.68
N LEU A 146 -46.01 41.66 27.58
CA LEU A 146 -47.40 41.28 27.88
C LEU A 146 -47.73 41.49 29.36
N GLN A 147 -46.81 41.08 30.26
CA GLN A 147 -46.91 41.33 31.70
C GLN A 147 -47.01 42.82 32.01
N GLN A 148 -46.15 43.65 31.40
CA GLN A 148 -46.17 45.11 31.58
C GLN A 148 -47.48 45.76 31.13
N ARG A 149 -48.15 45.18 30.11
CA ARG A 149 -49.43 45.67 29.61
C ARG A 149 -50.64 45.07 30.34
N GLY A 150 -50.44 44.23 31.35
CA GLY A 150 -51.52 43.58 32.10
C GLY A 150 -52.33 42.58 31.25
N LEU A 151 -51.75 42.08 30.17
CA LEU A 151 -52.37 41.13 29.23
C LEU A 151 -51.92 39.69 29.51
N ASP A 152 -51.74 39.34 30.79
CA ASP A 152 -51.49 37.96 31.18
C ASP A 152 -52.80 37.18 31.07
N GLY A 153 -52.99 36.53 29.91
CA GLY A 153 -53.88 35.40 29.81
C GLY A 153 -53.37 34.32 30.76
N THR A 154 -53.97 34.23 31.94
CA THR A 154 -53.81 33.13 32.88
C THR A 154 -53.91 31.81 32.11
N PRO A 155 -52.91 30.92 32.17
CA PRO A 155 -53.16 29.52 31.86
C PRO A 155 -53.97 28.96 33.04
N GLU A 156 -55.29 29.13 32.98
CA GLU A 156 -56.20 28.28 33.74
C GLU A 156 -56.03 26.84 33.24
N GLY A 157 -55.78 25.92 34.18
CA GLY A 157 -56.01 24.50 34.00
C GLY A 157 -54.79 23.63 33.70
N ASN A 158 -54.03 23.31 34.74
CA ASN A 158 -53.43 21.97 34.88
C ASN A 158 -54.55 21.03 35.42
N PRO A 159 -54.67 19.75 35.01
CA PRO A 159 -54.10 18.71 35.88
C PRO A 159 -53.70 17.36 35.22
N GLN A 160 -52.79 16.68 35.94
CA GLN A 160 -52.45 15.23 36.01
C GLN A 160 -51.96 14.45 34.79
#